data_AF-A0A3Q4G5H8-F1
#
_entry.id   AF-A0A3Q4G5H8-F1
#
_cell.length_a   1.000
_cell.length_b   1.000
_cell.length_c   1.000
_cell.angle_alpha   90.00
_cell.angle_beta   90.00
_cell.angle_gamma   90.00
#
_symmetry.space_group_name_H-M   'P 1'
#
loop_
_entity.id
_entity.type
_entity.pdbx_description
1 polymer ?
#
loop_
_entity_poly.entity_id
_entity_poly.type
_entity_poly.pdbx_seq_one_letter_code
_entity_poly.pdbx_strand_id
1 'polypeptide(L)'
;GDLMGRAAQNLDKLLAMPYGCGEQNMLLFAPNIFILKYLKSTGQLTQSILDKATHFLESGYQRELTYKHDDGSYSAFGKADSSGNTWLTSFVMKSFGGARPYIYVQPEHITEAWRWLSKHQRPDGCISSVGKLFHNGMKGGVSDDVSLTAYITAAMLELDANVTDPVVHNSLTCLKAAAAGQLDNLYTTALLSYTFTLAGDEEMRSKLITLLHEKSNTHGGTRHWKRAGASGKGLDSLEVEMTSYVLLALLSGPSMPGFDLEYSSAIVRWLTQQQNPFGGFSSTQDTVVALQALAKYGAATYSSEVGTTVTLTSLGGLNKEFTVNQDNRLLYQETKLSEVPGEYTIRAEGQNCVLTQISMFYNIPPPADFSAFNVSANTMAKCNISRPQLILFVYQGRREETNMVIVNIKLLSGYVLDKSSLTLVSCGCECCLQLRKDDMQIYSVTLEEDQPVRNLKPAVVKVYDYYQTSKNRHSCRCFFGVAVVLF
;
A
#
# COMPACT_ATOMS: atom_id res chain seq x y z
N GLY A 1 -14.10 -17.87 10.29
CA GLY A 1 -13.24 -19.06 10.24
C GLY A 1 -11.91 -18.77 9.56
N ASP A 2 -11.96 -18.04 8.46
CA ASP A 2 -10.81 -17.79 7.59
C ASP A 2 -10.04 -16.49 7.93
N LEU A 3 -8.70 -16.50 7.79
CA LEU A 3 -7.82 -15.34 8.04
C LEU A 3 -8.08 -14.17 7.08
N MET A 4 -8.64 -14.47 5.90
CA MET A 4 -9.12 -13.49 4.94
C MET A 4 -10.64 -13.37 4.96
N GLY A 5 -11.36 -13.92 5.95
CA GLY A 5 -12.84 -13.91 5.95
C GLY A 5 -13.46 -12.51 5.79
N ARG A 6 -12.86 -11.48 6.40
CA ARG A 6 -13.27 -10.07 6.21
C ARG A 6 -12.96 -9.54 4.81
N ALA A 7 -11.78 -9.91 4.28
CA ALA A 7 -11.37 -9.61 2.91
C ALA A 7 -12.26 -10.32 1.87
N ALA A 8 -12.69 -11.55 2.16
CA ALA A 8 -13.52 -12.39 1.32
C ALA A 8 -15.00 -11.97 1.32
N GLN A 9 -15.54 -11.50 2.45
CA GLN A 9 -16.87 -10.88 2.43
C GLN A 9 -16.88 -9.56 1.66
N ASN A 10 -15.76 -8.83 1.71
CA ASN A 10 -15.59 -7.60 0.96
C ASN A 10 -14.87 -7.88 -0.36
N LEU A 11 -14.90 -9.10 -0.92
CA LEU A 11 -14.12 -9.43 -2.12
C LEU A 11 -14.46 -8.51 -3.29
N ASP A 12 -15.73 -8.09 -3.40
CA ASP A 12 -16.19 -7.13 -4.40
C ASP A 12 -15.61 -5.71 -4.24
N LYS A 13 -15.17 -5.36 -3.03
CA LYS A 13 -14.49 -4.10 -2.69
C LYS A 13 -12.96 -4.25 -2.64
N LEU A 14 -12.48 -5.46 -2.40
CA LEU A 14 -11.07 -5.81 -2.30
C LEU A 14 -10.47 -6.09 -3.68
N LEU A 15 -11.23 -6.75 -4.57
CA LEU A 15 -10.98 -6.75 -6.00
C LEU A 15 -11.35 -5.37 -6.53
N ALA A 16 -10.33 -4.62 -6.92
CA ALA A 16 -10.50 -3.27 -7.43
C ALA A 16 -10.08 -3.22 -8.89
N MET A 17 -10.91 -2.57 -9.71
CA MET A 17 -10.57 -2.27 -11.09
C MET A 17 -9.40 -1.27 -11.12
N PRO A 18 -8.28 -1.58 -11.77
CA PRO A 18 -7.16 -0.66 -11.88
C PRO A 18 -7.49 0.61 -12.67
N TYR A 19 -7.08 1.77 -12.15
CA TYR A 19 -7.27 3.07 -12.76
C TYR A 19 -6.15 4.05 -12.35
N GLY A 20 -6.17 5.25 -12.91
CA GLY A 20 -5.22 6.31 -12.57
C GLY A 20 -3.92 6.21 -13.36
N CYS A 21 -2.87 6.86 -12.83
CA CYS A 21 -1.50 6.80 -13.34
C CYS A 21 -0.84 5.43 -13.10
N GLY A 22 0.36 5.18 -13.62
CA GLY A 22 1.02 3.87 -13.49
C GLY A 22 1.16 3.39 -12.05
N GLU A 23 1.44 4.31 -11.12
CA GLU A 23 1.49 3.97 -9.70
C GLU A 23 0.12 3.49 -9.19
N GLN A 24 -0.94 4.30 -9.37
CA GLN A 24 -2.31 3.96 -8.92
C GLN A 24 -2.84 2.67 -9.56
N ASN A 25 -2.55 2.48 -10.84
CA ASN A 25 -2.94 1.29 -11.57
C ASN A 25 -2.33 0.05 -10.91
N MET A 26 -1.02 0.09 -10.62
CA MET A 26 -0.34 -0.99 -9.93
C MET A 26 -0.80 -1.19 -8.49
N LEU A 27 -1.24 -0.13 -7.79
CA LEU A 27 -1.80 -0.29 -6.44
C LEU A 27 -3.02 -1.20 -6.41
N LEU A 28 -3.81 -1.19 -7.47
CA LEU A 28 -5.06 -1.94 -7.57
C LEU A 28 -4.83 -3.26 -8.31
N PHE A 29 -3.88 -3.31 -9.25
CA PHE A 29 -3.54 -4.51 -9.99
C PHE A 29 -2.95 -5.61 -9.09
N ALA A 30 -1.92 -5.29 -8.29
CA ALA A 30 -1.19 -6.31 -7.54
C ALA A 30 -2.04 -7.06 -6.49
N PRO A 31 -2.90 -6.41 -5.68
CA PRO A 31 -3.76 -7.11 -4.72
C PRO A 31 -4.65 -8.19 -5.35
N ASN A 32 -5.20 -7.95 -6.55
CA ASN A 32 -6.04 -8.92 -7.26
C ASN A 32 -5.32 -10.28 -7.44
N ILE A 33 -4.01 -10.25 -7.72
CA ILE A 33 -3.19 -11.47 -7.92
C ILE A 33 -3.08 -12.28 -6.62
N PHE A 34 -2.78 -11.61 -5.50
CA PHE A 34 -2.56 -12.28 -4.23
C PHE A 34 -3.87 -12.81 -3.63
N ILE A 35 -4.99 -12.11 -3.87
CA ILE A 35 -6.32 -12.59 -3.55
C ILE A 35 -6.64 -13.87 -4.33
N LEU A 36 -6.41 -13.88 -5.65
CA LEU A 36 -6.60 -15.08 -6.46
C LEU A 36 -5.72 -16.25 -6.01
N LYS A 37 -4.44 -15.97 -5.71
CA LYS A 37 -3.49 -16.98 -5.20
C LYS A 37 -3.97 -17.57 -3.88
N TYR A 38 -4.50 -16.73 -3.00
CA TYR A 38 -5.08 -17.17 -1.75
C TYR A 38 -6.27 -18.10 -1.96
N LEU A 39 -7.30 -17.61 -2.66
CA LEU A 39 -8.54 -18.35 -2.88
C LEU A 39 -8.28 -19.67 -3.61
N LYS A 40 -7.31 -19.69 -4.54
CA LYS A 40 -6.89 -20.92 -5.22
C LYS A 40 -6.25 -21.90 -4.24
N SER A 41 -5.33 -21.45 -3.38
CA SER A 41 -4.64 -22.30 -2.40
C SER A 41 -5.57 -22.85 -1.30
N THR A 42 -6.66 -22.16 -0.99
CA THR A 42 -7.63 -22.57 0.02
C THR A 42 -8.84 -23.30 -0.57
N GLY A 43 -8.85 -23.61 -1.88
CA GLY A 43 -9.95 -24.31 -2.54
C GLY A 43 -11.25 -23.49 -2.61
N GLN A 44 -11.15 -22.17 -2.49
CA GLN A 44 -12.28 -21.23 -2.36
C GLN A 44 -12.55 -20.41 -3.62
N LEU A 45 -11.70 -20.54 -4.65
CA LEU A 45 -11.83 -19.79 -5.88
C LEU A 45 -13.03 -20.28 -6.69
N THR A 46 -14.06 -19.44 -6.80
CA THR A 46 -15.22 -19.70 -7.68
C THR A 46 -14.97 -19.16 -9.09
N GLN A 47 -15.65 -19.71 -10.09
CA GLN A 47 -15.53 -19.23 -11.47
C GLN A 47 -15.92 -17.76 -11.61
N SER A 48 -16.99 -17.32 -10.93
CA SER A 48 -17.43 -15.92 -10.96
C SER A 48 -16.37 -14.93 -10.43
N ILE A 49 -15.64 -15.31 -9.39
CA ILE A 49 -14.55 -14.51 -8.83
C ILE A 49 -13.38 -14.49 -9.80
N LEU A 50 -13.03 -15.64 -10.37
CA LEU A 50 -11.96 -15.76 -11.34
C LEU A 50 -12.23 -14.88 -12.56
N ASP A 51 -13.42 -14.97 -13.17
CA ASP A 51 -13.78 -14.19 -14.36
C ASP A 51 -13.68 -12.68 -14.10
N LYS A 52 -14.20 -12.23 -12.96
CA LYS A 52 -14.15 -10.81 -12.55
C LYS A 52 -12.72 -10.32 -12.33
N ALA A 53 -11.91 -11.11 -11.61
CA ALA A 53 -10.53 -10.75 -11.32
C ALA A 53 -9.65 -10.81 -12.58
N THR A 54 -9.85 -11.79 -13.45
CA THR A 54 -9.20 -11.89 -14.76
C THR A 54 -9.50 -10.66 -15.60
N HIS A 55 -10.75 -10.22 -15.69
CA HIS A 55 -11.11 -8.99 -16.40
C HIS A 55 -10.39 -7.75 -15.84
N PHE A 56 -10.28 -7.63 -14.50
CA PHE A 56 -9.54 -6.53 -13.86
C PHE A 56 -8.04 -6.60 -14.14
N LEU A 57 -7.46 -7.80 -14.13
CA LEU A 57 -6.05 -8.02 -14.46
C LEU A 57 -5.76 -7.70 -15.93
N GLU A 58 -6.60 -8.14 -16.88
CA GLU A 58 -6.42 -7.82 -18.30
C GLU A 58 -6.47 -6.31 -18.55
N SER A 59 -7.48 -5.64 -17.98
CA SER A 59 -7.61 -4.18 -18.09
C SER A 59 -6.43 -3.46 -17.46
N GLY A 60 -6.00 -3.87 -16.26
CA GLY A 60 -4.88 -3.25 -15.55
C GLY A 60 -3.54 -3.48 -16.26
N TYR A 61 -3.33 -4.65 -16.84
CA TYR A 61 -2.16 -4.98 -17.65
C TYR A 61 -2.07 -4.07 -18.87
N GLN A 62 -3.13 -3.99 -19.68
CA GLN A 62 -3.15 -3.14 -20.88
C GLN A 62 -2.95 -1.66 -20.53
N ARG A 63 -3.54 -1.21 -19.43
CA ARG A 63 -3.35 0.17 -18.93
C ARG A 63 -1.91 0.41 -18.50
N GLU A 64 -1.27 -0.51 -17.80
CA GLU A 64 0.11 -0.35 -17.34
C GLU A 64 1.10 -0.22 -18.52
N LEU A 65 0.83 -0.89 -19.63
CA LEU A 65 1.65 -0.76 -20.85
C LEU A 65 1.65 0.66 -21.42
N THR A 66 0.65 1.49 -21.12
CA THR A 66 0.66 2.92 -21.50
C THR A 66 1.68 3.74 -20.73
N TYR A 67 2.18 3.21 -19.60
CA TYR A 67 3.21 3.83 -18.76
C TYR A 67 4.60 3.21 -18.97
N LYS A 68 4.75 2.34 -19.97
CA LYS A 68 6.01 1.72 -20.38
C LYS A 68 6.83 2.67 -21.26
N HIS A 69 8.13 2.69 -21.02
CA HIS A 69 9.14 3.38 -21.84
C HIS A 69 9.69 2.47 -22.94
N ASP A 70 10.30 3.08 -23.96
CA ASP A 70 10.88 2.35 -25.10
C ASP A 70 12.06 1.44 -24.69
N ASP A 71 12.70 1.73 -23.55
CA ASP A 71 13.80 0.94 -22.99
C ASP A 71 13.34 -0.23 -22.10
N GLY A 72 12.03 -0.41 -21.92
CA GLY A 72 11.43 -1.47 -21.10
C GLY A 72 11.08 -1.08 -19.67
N SER A 73 11.41 0.13 -19.24
CA SER A 73 11.13 0.63 -17.89
C SER A 73 9.72 1.18 -17.73
N TYR A 74 9.28 1.40 -16.49
CA TYR A 74 7.96 1.95 -16.16
C TYR A 74 8.13 3.17 -15.24
N SER A 75 7.26 4.17 -15.42
CA SER A 75 7.19 5.37 -14.56
C SER A 75 5.73 5.75 -14.28
N ALA A 76 5.49 6.69 -13.37
CA ALA A 76 4.14 7.11 -13.02
C ALA A 76 3.34 7.65 -14.21
N PHE A 77 4.00 8.40 -15.10
CA PHE A 77 3.38 9.06 -16.25
C PHE A 77 3.94 8.60 -17.60
N GLY A 78 4.62 7.45 -17.63
CA GLY A 78 5.22 6.90 -18.84
C GLY A 78 6.17 7.88 -19.52
N LYS A 79 6.05 8.01 -20.85
CA LYS A 79 6.92 8.87 -21.67
C LYS A 79 6.86 10.37 -21.34
N ALA A 80 5.93 10.81 -20.49
CA ALA A 80 5.94 12.19 -19.97
C ALA A 80 7.03 12.39 -18.90
N ASP A 81 7.45 11.34 -18.22
CA ASP A 81 8.62 11.37 -17.35
C ASP A 81 9.90 11.22 -18.19
N SER A 82 10.99 11.84 -17.73
CA SER A 82 12.28 11.77 -18.42
C SER A 82 12.94 10.39 -18.37
N SER A 83 12.53 9.53 -17.43
CA SER A 83 13.09 8.19 -17.25
C SER A 83 12.14 7.30 -16.44
N GLY A 84 12.31 5.98 -16.60
CA GLY A 84 11.70 4.98 -15.74
C GLY A 84 12.16 5.04 -14.28
N ASN A 85 11.39 4.44 -13.39
CA ASN A 85 11.70 4.31 -11.98
C ASN A 85 12.09 2.86 -11.64
N THR A 86 13.23 2.66 -10.95
CA THR A 86 13.73 1.32 -10.63
C THR A 86 12.82 0.53 -9.72
N TRP A 87 12.26 1.18 -8.70
CA TRP A 87 11.33 0.54 -7.78
C TRP A 87 10.04 0.12 -8.50
N LEU A 88 9.38 1.04 -9.21
CA LEU A 88 8.12 0.76 -9.93
C LEU A 88 8.32 -0.30 -11.02
N THR A 89 9.40 -0.19 -11.80
CA THR A 89 9.72 -1.18 -12.84
C THR A 89 9.85 -2.58 -12.25
N SER A 90 10.51 -2.72 -11.10
CA SER A 90 10.63 -4.02 -10.42
C SER A 90 9.29 -4.53 -9.86
N PHE A 91 8.44 -3.63 -9.36
CA PHE A 91 7.11 -3.98 -8.87
C PHE A 91 6.16 -4.42 -9.99
N VAL A 92 6.21 -3.74 -11.14
CA VAL A 92 5.49 -4.13 -12.36
C VAL A 92 5.97 -5.49 -12.83
N MET A 93 7.29 -5.69 -12.94
CA MET A 93 7.89 -6.96 -13.36
C MET A 93 7.44 -8.14 -12.48
N LYS A 94 7.55 -8.00 -11.14
CA LYS A 94 7.05 -8.98 -10.17
C LYS A 94 5.56 -9.28 -10.35
N SER A 95 4.75 -8.23 -10.44
CA SER A 95 3.29 -8.37 -10.53
C SER A 95 2.87 -9.01 -11.85
N PHE A 96 3.50 -8.65 -12.97
CA PHE A 96 3.23 -9.24 -14.28
C PHE A 96 3.53 -10.74 -14.29
N GLY A 97 4.65 -11.17 -13.71
CA GLY A 97 4.91 -12.60 -13.60
C GLY A 97 3.96 -13.32 -12.66
N GLY A 98 3.55 -12.68 -11.56
CA GLY A 98 2.51 -13.18 -10.66
C GLY A 98 1.13 -13.33 -11.33
N ALA A 99 0.84 -12.55 -12.36
CA ALA A 99 -0.42 -12.56 -13.10
C ALA A 99 -0.49 -13.62 -14.22
N ARG A 100 0.66 -14.12 -14.71
CA ARG A 100 0.75 -15.14 -15.78
C ARG A 100 -0.14 -16.38 -15.59
N PRO A 101 -0.40 -16.89 -14.37
CA PRO A 101 -1.31 -18.01 -14.17
C PRO A 101 -2.80 -17.72 -14.43
N TYR A 102 -3.17 -16.44 -14.56
CA TYR A 102 -4.56 -15.99 -14.67
C TYR A 102 -4.86 -15.25 -15.98
N ILE A 103 -3.88 -14.53 -16.53
CA ILE A 103 -4.00 -13.77 -17.78
C ILE A 103 -2.80 -14.02 -18.70
N TYR A 104 -2.97 -13.76 -20.00
CA TYR A 104 -1.84 -13.74 -20.91
C TYR A 104 -1.01 -12.46 -20.69
N VAL A 105 0.26 -12.66 -20.29
CA VAL A 105 1.25 -11.61 -20.19
C VAL A 105 2.35 -11.91 -21.19
N GLN A 106 2.58 -10.97 -22.10
CA GLN A 106 3.63 -11.09 -23.11
C GLN A 106 5.02 -11.21 -22.43
N PRO A 107 5.78 -12.31 -22.66
CA PRO A 107 7.05 -12.56 -21.97
C PRO A 107 8.08 -11.45 -22.16
N GLU A 108 8.12 -10.81 -23.34
CA GLU A 108 9.07 -9.76 -23.66
C GLU A 108 8.96 -8.58 -22.68
N HIS A 109 7.76 -8.25 -22.19
CA HIS A 109 7.57 -7.13 -21.25
C HIS A 109 8.25 -7.37 -19.89
N ILE A 110 8.38 -8.63 -19.46
CA ILE A 110 9.11 -8.99 -18.24
C ILE A 110 10.61 -8.98 -18.51
N THR A 111 11.05 -9.58 -19.63
CA THR A 111 12.47 -9.66 -19.99
C THR A 111 13.09 -8.28 -20.27
N GLU A 112 12.34 -7.37 -20.86
CA GLU A 112 12.79 -5.99 -21.09
C GLU A 112 12.95 -5.21 -19.77
N ALA A 113 11.98 -5.32 -18.86
CA ALA A 113 12.06 -4.72 -17.53
C ALA A 113 13.26 -5.26 -16.75
N TRP A 114 13.47 -6.58 -16.77
CA TRP A 114 14.64 -7.23 -16.18
C TRP A 114 15.94 -6.65 -16.74
N ARG A 115 16.09 -6.65 -18.07
CA ARG A 115 17.29 -6.15 -18.75
C ARG A 115 17.58 -4.69 -18.43
N TRP A 116 16.54 -3.87 -18.31
CA TRP A 116 16.68 -2.47 -17.93
C TRP A 116 17.15 -2.30 -16.48
N LEU A 117 16.61 -3.08 -15.53
CA LEU A 117 17.06 -3.09 -14.14
C LEU A 117 18.53 -3.52 -14.04
N SER A 118 18.95 -4.52 -14.82
CA SER A 118 20.34 -5.00 -14.85
C SER A 118 21.34 -3.91 -15.25
N LYS A 119 20.96 -2.98 -16.13
CA LYS A 119 21.82 -1.85 -16.55
C LYS A 119 22.12 -0.85 -15.43
N HIS A 120 21.33 -0.88 -14.36
CA HIS A 120 21.49 -0.02 -13.19
C HIS A 120 22.26 -0.69 -12.04
N GLN A 121 22.75 -1.92 -12.26
CA GLN A 121 23.65 -2.59 -11.33
C GLN A 121 25.03 -1.91 -11.35
N ARG A 122 25.50 -1.53 -10.18
CA ARG A 122 26.83 -0.93 -9.94
C ARG A 122 27.91 -2.02 -9.88
N PRO A 123 29.20 -1.64 -9.95
CA PRO A 123 30.31 -2.59 -9.81
C PRO A 123 30.35 -3.37 -8.48
N ASP A 124 29.74 -2.83 -7.42
CA ASP A 124 29.61 -3.50 -6.12
C ASP A 124 28.45 -4.52 -6.08
N GLY A 125 27.67 -4.63 -7.16
CA GLY A 125 26.52 -5.53 -7.30
C GLY A 125 25.19 -4.93 -6.83
N CYS A 126 25.20 -3.78 -6.14
CA CYS A 126 23.98 -3.10 -5.75
C CYS A 126 23.34 -2.36 -6.92
N ILE A 127 22.02 -2.17 -6.86
CA ILE A 127 21.26 -1.48 -7.91
C ILE A 127 20.98 -0.05 -7.46
N SER A 128 21.36 0.92 -8.30
CA SER A 128 21.14 2.34 -8.03
C SER A 128 19.66 2.73 -8.16
N SER A 129 19.16 3.55 -7.24
CA SER A 129 17.83 4.16 -7.40
C SER A 129 17.84 5.23 -8.50
N VAL A 130 16.98 5.09 -9.53
CA VAL A 130 16.75 6.13 -10.54
C VAL A 130 15.27 6.38 -10.78
N GLY A 131 14.98 7.53 -11.40
CA GLY A 131 13.62 7.98 -11.69
C GLY A 131 12.90 8.54 -10.46
N LYS A 132 11.68 9.02 -10.67
CA LYS A 132 10.85 9.60 -9.60
C LYS A 132 9.68 8.69 -9.28
N LEU A 133 9.38 8.57 -7.99
CA LEU A 133 8.21 7.90 -7.46
C LEU A 133 7.46 8.89 -6.57
N PHE A 134 6.17 9.07 -6.80
CA PHE A 134 5.36 10.11 -6.16
C PHE A 134 4.54 9.57 -4.98
N HIS A 135 4.21 8.28 -4.98
CA HIS A 135 3.53 7.62 -3.87
C HIS A 135 4.52 7.03 -2.86
N ASN A 136 4.83 7.77 -1.79
CA ASN A 136 5.76 7.29 -0.76
C ASN A 136 5.28 6.00 -0.07
N GLY A 137 3.96 5.86 0.17
CA GLY A 137 3.38 4.62 0.70
C GLY A 137 3.40 3.40 -0.25
N MET A 138 3.78 3.58 -1.52
CA MET A 138 3.93 2.48 -2.47
C MET A 138 5.36 1.95 -2.47
N LYS A 139 6.35 2.74 -2.04
CA LYS A 139 7.72 2.26 -1.82
C LYS A 139 7.86 1.47 -0.52
N GLY A 140 6.95 1.70 0.43
CA GLY A 140 7.03 1.08 1.74
C GLY A 140 8.26 1.57 2.51
N GLY A 141 8.96 0.64 3.17
CA GLY A 141 10.18 0.94 3.94
C GLY A 141 11.46 1.05 3.12
N VAL A 142 11.41 0.84 1.80
CA VAL A 142 12.59 0.92 0.95
C VAL A 142 13.09 2.37 0.92
N SER A 143 14.25 2.65 1.52
CA SER A 143 14.75 4.02 1.70
C SER A 143 16.13 4.27 1.09
N ASP A 144 16.89 3.22 0.81
CA ASP A 144 18.29 3.28 0.38
C ASP A 144 18.58 2.24 -0.71
N ASP A 145 19.76 2.28 -1.31
CA ASP A 145 20.16 1.36 -2.38
C ASP A 145 20.21 -0.09 -1.91
N VAL A 146 20.48 -0.36 -0.62
CA VAL A 146 20.54 -1.72 -0.08
C VAL A 146 19.15 -2.34 -0.01
N SER A 147 18.20 -1.64 0.60
CA SER A 147 16.80 -2.05 0.67
C SER A 147 16.17 -2.13 -0.73
N LEU A 148 16.54 -1.24 -1.66
CA LEU A 148 16.09 -1.30 -3.05
C LEU A 148 16.65 -2.55 -3.75
N THR A 149 17.95 -2.80 -3.60
CA THR A 149 18.59 -3.99 -4.15
C THR A 149 17.95 -5.27 -3.60
N ALA A 150 17.67 -5.31 -2.29
CA ALA A 150 17.00 -6.44 -1.66
C ALA A 150 15.60 -6.69 -2.22
N TYR A 151 14.84 -5.61 -2.44
CA TYR A 151 13.51 -5.66 -3.04
C TYR A 151 13.54 -6.17 -4.48
N ILE A 152 14.42 -5.61 -5.33
CA ILE A 152 14.57 -6.01 -6.73
C ILE A 152 15.04 -7.46 -6.82
N THR A 153 15.99 -7.86 -5.99
CA THR A 153 16.50 -9.24 -5.94
C THR A 153 15.41 -10.22 -5.51
N ALA A 154 14.59 -9.86 -4.50
CA ALA A 154 13.45 -10.68 -4.12
C ALA A 154 12.41 -10.79 -5.24
N ALA A 155 12.10 -9.68 -5.93
CA ALA A 155 11.21 -9.68 -7.09
C ALA A 155 11.72 -10.58 -8.23
N MET A 156 13.01 -10.54 -8.50
CA MET A 156 13.68 -11.41 -9.48
C MET A 156 13.56 -12.90 -9.09
N LEU A 157 13.88 -13.23 -7.84
CA LEU A 157 13.81 -14.60 -7.31
C LEU A 157 12.38 -15.15 -7.21
N GLU A 158 11.38 -14.30 -7.00
CA GLU A 158 9.97 -14.70 -7.03
C GLU A 158 9.49 -15.09 -8.44
N LEU A 159 10.10 -14.52 -9.48
CA LEU A 159 9.78 -14.80 -10.88
C LEU A 159 10.48 -16.06 -11.39
N ASP A 160 11.78 -16.13 -11.11
CA ASP A 160 12.64 -17.25 -11.47
C ASP A 160 13.68 -17.44 -10.36
N ALA A 161 13.68 -18.60 -9.72
CA ALA A 161 14.56 -18.93 -8.60
C ALA A 161 16.02 -19.18 -9.04
N ASN A 162 16.43 -18.62 -10.18
CA ASN A 162 17.74 -18.81 -10.76
C ASN A 162 18.79 -17.91 -10.07
N VAL A 163 19.34 -18.42 -8.98
CA VAL A 163 20.43 -17.77 -8.23
C VAL A 163 21.76 -17.68 -9.00
N THR A 164 21.90 -18.43 -10.11
CA THR A 164 23.10 -18.41 -10.96
C THR A 164 23.08 -17.30 -12.01
N ASP A 165 21.95 -16.61 -12.18
CA ASP A 165 21.88 -15.42 -13.00
C ASP A 165 22.91 -14.39 -12.50
N PRO A 166 23.78 -13.83 -13.37
CA PRO A 166 24.84 -12.93 -12.94
C PRO A 166 24.34 -11.71 -12.16
N VAL A 167 23.18 -11.17 -12.53
CA VAL A 167 22.62 -9.97 -11.88
C VAL A 167 22.17 -10.34 -10.47
N VAL A 168 21.43 -11.44 -10.32
CA VAL A 168 20.98 -11.96 -9.03
C VAL A 168 22.17 -12.29 -8.12
N HIS A 169 23.17 -13.01 -8.66
CA HIS A 169 24.36 -13.40 -7.91
C HIS A 169 25.16 -12.19 -7.39
N ASN A 170 25.40 -11.20 -8.25
CA ASN A 170 26.11 -9.98 -7.88
C ASN A 170 25.32 -9.16 -6.85
N SER A 171 24.00 -9.07 -7.00
CA SER A 171 23.16 -8.39 -6.01
C SER A 171 23.17 -9.11 -4.66
N LEU A 172 23.06 -10.44 -4.62
CA LEU A 172 23.22 -11.21 -3.38
C LEU A 172 24.58 -10.96 -2.72
N THR A 173 25.66 -10.83 -3.50
CA THR A 173 26.99 -10.48 -2.99
C THR A 173 27.00 -9.11 -2.32
N CYS A 174 26.41 -8.08 -2.96
CA CYS A 174 26.27 -6.75 -2.35
C CYS A 174 25.47 -6.81 -1.03
N LEU A 175 24.35 -7.54 -1.05
CA LEU A 175 23.47 -7.68 0.11
C LEU A 175 24.15 -8.42 1.27
N LYS A 176 24.99 -9.43 1.00
CA LYS A 176 25.81 -10.10 2.01
C LYS A 176 26.81 -9.14 2.64
N ALA A 177 27.50 -8.34 1.83
CA ALA A 177 28.44 -7.33 2.31
C ALA A 177 27.73 -6.29 3.20
N ALA A 178 26.55 -5.82 2.78
CA ALA A 178 25.73 -4.90 3.56
C ALA A 178 25.26 -5.52 4.88
N ALA A 179 24.88 -6.81 4.87
CA ALA A 179 24.44 -7.54 6.05
C ALA A 179 25.59 -7.95 7.01
N ALA A 180 26.83 -7.96 6.54
CA ALA A 180 28.02 -8.15 7.37
C ALA A 180 28.40 -6.88 8.16
N GLY A 181 27.97 -5.70 7.70
CA GLY A 181 28.04 -4.45 8.45
C GLY A 181 27.01 -4.39 9.60
N GLN A 182 26.89 -3.22 10.22
CA GLN A 182 25.93 -3.01 11.30
C GLN A 182 24.51 -2.79 10.74
N LEU A 183 23.64 -3.80 10.92
CA LEU A 183 22.23 -3.75 10.53
C LEU A 183 21.39 -3.00 11.58
N ASP A 184 21.45 -1.67 11.55
CA ASP A 184 20.64 -0.82 12.43
C ASP A 184 19.17 -0.73 11.98
N ASN A 185 18.91 -0.93 10.68
CA ASN A 185 17.57 -0.85 10.10
C ASN A 185 16.85 -2.22 10.09
N LEU A 186 15.93 -2.40 11.06
CA LEU A 186 15.09 -3.59 11.19
C LEU A 186 14.24 -3.92 9.95
N TYR A 187 13.78 -2.90 9.22
CA TYR A 187 13.03 -3.12 7.98
C TYR A 187 13.90 -3.82 6.93
N THR A 188 15.12 -3.31 6.73
CA THR A 188 16.09 -3.90 5.80
C THR A 188 16.45 -5.32 6.22
N THR A 189 16.61 -5.59 7.52
CA THR A 189 16.83 -6.95 8.03
C THR A 189 15.67 -7.89 7.69
N ALA A 190 14.42 -7.44 7.87
CA ALA A 190 13.24 -8.24 7.54
C ALA A 190 13.18 -8.57 6.05
N LEU A 191 13.39 -7.56 5.18
CA LEU A 191 13.40 -7.75 3.72
C LEU A 191 14.55 -8.68 3.29
N LEU A 192 15.76 -8.49 3.81
CA LEU A 192 16.90 -9.36 3.55
C LEU A 192 16.63 -10.81 3.97
N SER A 193 15.97 -11.02 5.12
CA SER A 193 15.64 -12.38 5.57
C SER A 193 14.76 -13.10 4.55
N TYR A 194 13.83 -12.37 3.92
CA TYR A 194 13.00 -12.91 2.85
C TYR A 194 13.79 -13.13 1.56
N THR A 195 14.60 -12.16 1.13
CA THR A 195 15.45 -12.28 -0.08
C THR A 195 16.40 -13.48 0.01
N PHE A 196 17.11 -13.67 1.13
CA PHE A 196 18.00 -14.81 1.32
C PHE A 196 17.26 -16.13 1.48
N THR A 197 16.02 -16.11 2.01
CA THR A 197 15.15 -17.29 1.99
C THR A 197 14.83 -17.71 0.56
N LEU A 198 14.46 -16.77 -0.31
CA LEU A 198 14.18 -17.06 -1.72
C LEU A 198 15.43 -17.53 -2.48
N ALA A 199 16.60 -17.04 -2.10
CA ALA A 199 17.89 -17.44 -2.69
C ALA A 199 18.39 -18.81 -2.19
N GLY A 200 17.71 -19.44 -1.23
CA GLY A 200 18.15 -20.71 -0.64
C GLY A 200 19.40 -20.60 0.24
N ASP A 201 19.76 -19.39 0.69
CA ASP A 201 20.90 -19.17 1.59
C ASP A 201 20.48 -19.38 3.05
N GLU A 202 20.55 -20.63 3.51
CA GLU A 202 20.09 -21.01 4.84
C GLU A 202 20.91 -20.39 5.99
N GLU A 203 22.21 -20.15 5.77
CA GLU A 203 23.09 -19.55 6.78
C GLU A 203 22.69 -18.09 7.04
N MET A 204 22.60 -17.28 5.98
CA MET A 204 22.17 -15.88 6.10
C MET A 204 20.74 -15.78 6.60
N ARG A 205 19.84 -16.63 6.11
CA ARG A 205 18.46 -16.70 6.58
C ARG A 205 18.39 -16.94 8.09
N SER A 206 19.10 -17.96 8.59
CA SER A 206 19.12 -18.33 10.01
C SER A 206 19.65 -17.18 10.87
N LYS A 207 20.76 -16.56 10.45
CA LYS A 207 21.36 -15.40 11.14
C LYS A 207 20.38 -14.23 11.24
N LEU A 208 19.73 -13.87 10.13
CA LEU A 208 18.82 -12.72 10.08
C LEU A 208 17.53 -12.97 10.86
N ILE A 209 16.95 -14.17 10.77
CA ILE A 209 15.74 -14.53 11.52
C ILE A 209 16.02 -14.57 13.03
N THR A 210 17.19 -15.07 13.44
CA THR A 210 17.60 -15.05 14.86
C THR A 210 17.73 -13.62 15.38
N LEU A 211 18.37 -12.72 14.61
CA LEU A 211 18.46 -11.29 14.96
C LEU A 211 17.07 -10.64 15.06
N LEU A 212 16.16 -10.97 14.13
CA LEU A 212 14.78 -10.49 14.17
C LEU A 212 14.04 -11.04 15.39
N HIS A 213 14.24 -12.30 15.75
CA HIS A 213 13.65 -12.89 16.94
C HIS A 213 14.01 -12.12 18.22
N GLU A 214 15.30 -11.82 18.41
CA GLU A 214 15.80 -11.06 19.56
C GLU A 214 15.19 -9.65 19.65
N LYS A 215 14.95 -9.01 18.49
CA LYS A 215 14.36 -7.66 18.41
C LYS A 215 12.83 -7.64 18.31
N SER A 216 12.17 -8.78 18.46
CA SER A 216 10.72 -8.89 18.30
C SER A 216 9.95 -8.39 19.54
N ASN A 217 8.82 -7.73 19.31
CA ASN A 217 7.91 -7.32 20.37
C ASN A 217 6.87 -8.41 20.61
N THR A 218 6.85 -8.96 21.81
CA THR A 218 5.87 -9.98 22.23
C THR A 218 4.97 -9.43 23.31
N HIS A 219 3.69 -9.19 22.98
CA HIS A 219 2.68 -8.72 23.93
C HIS A 219 1.34 -9.37 23.61
N GLY A 220 0.62 -9.85 24.63
CA GLY A 220 -0.72 -10.44 24.47
C GLY A 220 -0.77 -11.66 23.54
N GLY A 221 0.28 -12.48 23.49
CA GLY A 221 0.35 -13.65 22.60
C GLY A 221 0.51 -13.30 21.10
N THR A 222 0.87 -12.05 20.80
CA THR A 222 1.18 -11.57 19.43
C THR A 222 2.67 -11.30 19.28
N ARG A 223 3.18 -11.35 18.04
CA ARG A 223 4.58 -11.04 17.72
C ARG A 223 4.67 -10.09 16.52
N HIS A 224 5.44 -9.02 16.66
CA HIS A 224 5.63 -8.03 15.59
C HIS A 224 6.93 -7.24 15.75
N TRP A 225 7.26 -6.46 14.72
CA TRP A 225 8.46 -5.62 14.70
C TRP A 225 8.09 -4.16 14.56
N LYS A 226 8.91 -3.30 15.19
CA LYS A 226 8.73 -1.85 15.22
C LYS A 226 9.99 -1.14 14.77
N ARG A 227 9.83 0.03 14.14
CA ARG A 227 10.96 0.90 13.82
C ARG A 227 11.45 1.64 15.06
N ALA A 228 12.75 1.89 15.14
CA ALA A 228 13.32 2.80 16.15
C ALA A 228 12.69 4.20 16.01
N GLY A 229 12.16 4.75 17.11
CA GLY A 229 11.49 6.06 17.12
C GLY A 229 10.02 6.05 16.67
N ALA A 230 9.40 4.88 16.47
CA ALA A 230 7.97 4.79 16.19
C ALA A 230 7.17 5.49 17.31
N SER A 231 6.40 6.52 16.96
CA SER A 231 5.48 7.14 17.90
C SER A 231 4.46 6.09 18.31
N GLY A 232 4.38 5.73 19.60
CA GLY A 232 3.43 4.73 20.12
C GLY A 232 1.94 5.08 19.96
N LYS A 233 1.58 5.95 19.01
CA LYS A 233 0.24 6.46 18.70
C LYS A 233 -0.07 6.25 17.21
N GLY A 234 -0.33 5.02 16.79
CA GLY A 234 -0.95 4.72 15.49
C GLY A 234 -0.43 3.48 14.78
N LEU A 235 -1.24 2.93 13.86
CA LEU A 235 -0.80 1.95 12.86
C LEU A 235 0.31 2.58 12.02
N ASP A 236 1.53 2.09 12.16
CA ASP A 236 2.59 2.39 11.20
C ASP A 236 2.55 1.31 10.11
N SER A 237 2.28 1.74 8.88
CA SER A 237 2.25 0.88 7.70
C SER A 237 3.56 0.10 7.52
N LEU A 238 4.68 0.68 7.94
CA LEU A 238 5.99 0.02 7.89
C LEU A 238 6.10 -1.17 8.84
N GLU A 239 5.43 -1.13 9.99
CA GLU A 239 5.40 -2.24 10.96
C GLU A 239 4.67 -3.46 10.38
N VAL A 240 3.57 -3.22 9.65
CA VAL A 240 2.84 -4.27 8.94
C VAL A 240 3.70 -4.88 7.85
N GLU A 241 4.35 -4.04 7.05
CA GLU A 241 5.20 -4.49 5.95
C GLU A 241 6.39 -5.33 6.45
N MET A 242 7.16 -4.82 7.42
CA MET A 242 8.31 -5.55 7.97
C MET A 242 7.88 -6.89 8.60
N THR A 243 6.79 -6.88 9.37
CA THR A 243 6.27 -8.07 10.04
C THR A 243 5.80 -9.11 9.01
N SER A 244 5.25 -8.65 7.89
CA SER A 244 4.85 -9.52 6.78
C SER A 244 6.04 -10.13 6.04
N TYR A 245 7.14 -9.40 5.84
CA TYR A 245 8.37 -9.98 5.29
C TYR A 245 8.96 -11.07 6.18
N VAL A 246 8.96 -10.88 7.52
CA VAL A 246 9.39 -11.93 8.44
C VAL A 246 8.52 -13.18 8.29
N LEU A 247 7.21 -13.02 8.22
CA LEU A 247 6.29 -14.14 7.99
C LEU A 247 6.57 -14.83 6.64
N LEU A 248 6.83 -14.07 5.58
CA LEU A 248 7.19 -14.63 4.28
C LEU A 248 8.51 -15.41 4.31
N ALA A 249 9.53 -14.92 5.02
CA ALA A 249 10.82 -15.59 5.18
C ALA A 249 10.69 -16.92 5.96
N LEU A 250 9.81 -16.96 6.95
CA LEU A 250 9.52 -18.20 7.68
C LEU A 250 8.81 -19.24 6.81
N LEU A 251 7.84 -18.80 5.99
CA LEU A 251 6.96 -19.68 5.22
C LEU A 251 7.43 -20.01 3.79
N SER A 252 8.51 -19.38 3.31
CA SER A 252 8.99 -19.57 1.93
C SER A 252 10.23 -20.45 1.81
N GLY A 253 10.86 -20.81 2.93
CA GLY A 253 12.02 -21.69 2.95
C GLY A 253 11.75 -23.01 3.68
N PRO A 254 12.77 -23.88 3.77
CA PRO A 254 12.70 -25.10 4.58
C PRO A 254 12.34 -24.81 6.04
N SER A 255 11.73 -25.80 6.71
CA SER A 255 11.39 -25.68 8.14
C SER A 255 12.64 -25.39 8.97
N MET A 256 12.54 -24.45 9.91
CA MET A 256 13.64 -24.12 10.83
C MET A 256 13.27 -24.53 12.26
N PRO A 257 14.19 -25.16 13.01
CA PRO A 257 13.98 -25.49 14.41
C PRO A 257 13.64 -24.23 15.24
N GLY A 258 12.59 -24.29 16.05
CA GLY A 258 12.15 -23.18 16.90
C GLY A 258 11.34 -22.08 16.20
N PHE A 259 11.11 -22.19 14.89
CA PHE A 259 10.34 -21.21 14.10
C PHE A 259 9.22 -21.90 13.29
N ASP A 260 8.40 -22.67 13.98
CA ASP A 260 7.31 -23.46 13.40
C ASP A 260 6.03 -22.63 13.09
N LEU A 261 4.94 -23.33 12.78
CA LEU A 261 3.63 -22.72 12.54
C LEU A 261 3.05 -22.06 13.80
N GLU A 262 3.42 -22.51 15.01
CA GLU A 262 3.01 -21.86 16.25
C GLU A 262 3.70 -20.50 16.38
N TYR A 263 5.01 -20.43 16.13
CA TYR A 263 5.75 -19.17 16.07
C TYR A 263 5.12 -18.20 15.05
N SER A 264 4.82 -18.70 13.86
CA SER A 264 4.19 -17.94 12.78
C SER A 264 2.76 -17.50 13.13
N SER A 265 2.03 -18.28 13.93
CA SER A 265 0.66 -17.94 14.37
C SER A 265 0.61 -16.65 15.19
N ALA A 266 1.62 -16.38 16.03
CA ALA A 266 1.70 -15.16 16.82
C ALA A 266 1.87 -13.91 15.94
N ILE A 267 2.57 -14.07 14.80
CA ILE A 267 2.74 -13.01 13.80
C ILE A 267 1.43 -12.76 13.06
N VAL A 268 0.77 -13.83 12.63
CA VAL A 268 -0.52 -13.78 11.94
C VAL A 268 -1.62 -13.15 12.81
N ARG A 269 -1.66 -13.48 14.11
CA ARG A 269 -2.56 -12.84 15.08
C ARG A 269 -2.35 -11.33 15.15
N TRP A 270 -1.10 -10.88 15.11
CA TRP A 270 -0.84 -9.43 15.08
C TRP A 270 -1.27 -8.78 13.77
N LEU A 271 -0.92 -9.38 12.62
CA LEU A 271 -1.28 -8.84 11.30
C LEU A 271 -2.80 -8.75 11.11
N THR A 272 -3.55 -9.77 11.52
CA THR A 272 -5.01 -9.77 11.44
C THR A 272 -5.66 -8.70 12.32
N GLN A 273 -5.03 -8.32 13.45
CA GLN A 273 -5.49 -7.19 14.25
C GLN A 273 -5.25 -5.83 13.56
N GLN A 274 -4.30 -5.74 12.63
CA GLN A 274 -4.03 -4.52 11.86
C GLN A 274 -4.93 -4.37 10.62
N GLN A 275 -5.71 -5.40 10.25
CA GLN A 275 -6.63 -5.31 9.12
C GLN A 275 -7.76 -4.31 9.39
N ASN A 276 -8.03 -3.48 8.39
CA ASN A 276 -9.17 -2.58 8.38
C ASN A 276 -10.49 -3.37 8.17
N PRO A 277 -11.67 -2.76 8.39
CA PRO A 277 -12.96 -3.45 8.25
C PRO A 277 -13.24 -4.04 6.87
N PHE A 278 -12.51 -3.62 5.83
CA PHE A 278 -12.66 -4.12 4.47
C PHE A 278 -11.63 -5.22 4.11
N GLY A 279 -10.74 -5.59 5.05
CA GLY A 279 -9.71 -6.63 4.85
C GLY A 279 -8.39 -6.15 4.24
N GLY A 280 -8.22 -4.84 4.03
CA GLY A 280 -6.95 -4.22 3.63
C GLY A 280 -6.16 -3.65 4.80
N PHE A 281 -5.03 -3.01 4.52
CA PHE A 281 -4.17 -2.37 5.52
C PHE A 281 -4.07 -0.85 5.28
N SER A 282 -3.05 -0.18 5.83
CA SER A 282 -2.98 1.29 5.86
C SER A 282 -2.38 1.90 4.59
N SER A 283 -1.53 1.17 3.87
CA SER A 283 -0.94 1.54 2.60
C SER A 283 -1.08 0.43 1.55
N THR A 284 -0.34 0.54 0.46
CA THR A 284 -0.40 -0.46 -0.60
C THR A 284 0.65 -1.53 -0.47
N GLN A 285 1.90 -1.18 -0.11
CA GLN A 285 2.92 -2.21 0.13
C GLN A 285 2.57 -3.10 1.30
N ASP A 286 2.10 -2.50 2.40
CA ASP A 286 1.72 -3.29 3.56
C ASP A 286 0.57 -4.23 3.23
N THR A 287 -0.42 -3.79 2.45
CA THR A 287 -1.53 -4.62 1.99
C THR A 287 -1.04 -5.73 1.08
N VAL A 288 -0.23 -5.42 0.07
CA VAL A 288 0.27 -6.42 -0.89
C VAL A 288 1.10 -7.49 -0.19
N VAL A 289 2.08 -7.09 0.62
CA VAL A 289 2.99 -8.04 1.29
C VAL A 289 2.26 -8.80 2.40
N ALA A 290 1.37 -8.16 3.17
CA ALA A 290 0.57 -8.85 4.19
C ALA A 290 -0.42 -9.84 3.56
N LEU A 291 -1.09 -9.49 2.47
CA LEU A 291 -1.95 -10.43 1.74
C LEU A 291 -1.13 -11.61 1.21
N GLN A 292 0.05 -11.37 0.64
CA GLN A 292 0.97 -12.42 0.19
C GLN A 292 1.37 -13.35 1.35
N ALA A 293 1.71 -12.79 2.52
CA ALA A 293 2.16 -13.53 3.70
C ALA A 293 1.04 -14.35 4.34
N LEU A 294 -0.11 -13.72 4.58
CA LEU A 294 -1.31 -14.37 5.09
C LEU A 294 -1.82 -15.44 4.13
N ALA A 295 -1.67 -15.21 2.81
CA ALA A 295 -2.05 -16.22 1.83
C ALA A 295 -1.17 -17.47 1.92
N LYS A 296 0.15 -17.29 2.04
CA LYS A 296 1.07 -18.41 2.30
C LYS A 296 0.76 -19.14 3.60
N TYR A 297 0.48 -18.41 4.67
CA TYR A 297 0.15 -19.02 5.96
C TYR A 297 -1.17 -19.80 5.89
N GLY A 298 -2.19 -19.23 5.24
CA GLY A 298 -3.46 -19.89 5.05
C GLY A 298 -3.34 -21.16 4.20
N ALA A 299 -2.47 -21.18 3.19
CA ALA A 299 -2.16 -22.39 2.44
C ALA A 299 -1.45 -23.46 3.30
N ALA A 300 -0.52 -23.05 4.17
CA ALA A 300 0.21 -23.95 5.05
C ALA A 300 -0.62 -24.51 6.23
N THR A 301 -1.69 -23.82 6.62
CA THR A 301 -2.59 -24.21 7.74
C THR A 301 -3.94 -24.74 7.27
N TYR A 302 -4.16 -24.82 5.96
CA TYR A 302 -5.39 -25.33 5.39
C TYR A 302 -5.56 -26.82 5.74
N SER A 303 -6.67 -27.14 6.41
CA SER A 303 -7.17 -28.49 6.62
C SER A 303 -8.59 -28.61 6.07
N SER A 304 -8.93 -29.77 5.50
CA SER A 304 -10.25 -30.11 4.97
C SER A 304 -11.13 -30.87 5.97
N GLU A 305 -10.72 -31.01 7.23
CA GLU A 305 -11.40 -31.85 8.23
C GLU A 305 -12.40 -31.08 9.13
N VAL A 306 -13.07 -31.83 10.02
CA VAL A 306 -14.28 -31.50 10.81
C VAL A 306 -14.34 -30.06 11.33
N GLY A 307 -15.53 -29.45 11.23
CA GLY A 307 -15.78 -28.07 11.65
C GLY A 307 -15.43 -27.78 13.12
N THR A 308 -15.11 -26.52 13.42
CA THR A 308 -14.87 -26.02 14.77
C THR A 308 -16.06 -25.23 15.26
N THR A 309 -16.50 -25.51 16.48
CA THR A 309 -17.54 -24.76 17.18
C THR A 309 -16.89 -23.73 18.11
N VAL A 310 -17.34 -22.48 18.04
CA VAL A 310 -16.91 -21.39 18.91
C VAL A 310 -18.08 -20.92 19.76
N THR A 311 -17.94 -21.02 21.08
CA THR A 311 -18.95 -20.66 22.06
C THR A 311 -18.53 -19.38 22.79
N LEU A 312 -19.35 -18.34 22.65
CA LEU A 312 -19.23 -17.04 23.30
C LEU A 312 -20.23 -16.95 24.47
N THR A 313 -19.72 -16.72 25.67
CA THR A 313 -20.53 -16.61 26.89
C THR A 313 -20.26 -15.30 27.63
N SER A 314 -21.26 -14.74 28.31
CA SER A 314 -21.09 -13.61 29.25
C SER A 314 -21.85 -13.85 30.55
N LEU A 315 -21.43 -13.16 31.61
CA LEU A 315 -22.13 -13.19 32.91
C LEU A 315 -23.56 -12.64 32.82
N GLY A 316 -23.81 -11.70 31.89
CA GLY A 316 -25.13 -11.14 31.58
C GLY A 316 -26.07 -12.09 30.80
N GLY A 317 -25.72 -13.37 30.66
CA GLY A 317 -26.58 -14.39 30.05
C GLY A 317 -26.46 -14.52 28.53
N LEU A 318 -25.50 -13.83 27.89
CA LEU A 318 -25.19 -14.09 26.48
C LEU A 318 -24.61 -15.51 26.37
N ASN A 319 -25.22 -16.35 25.54
CA ASN A 319 -24.66 -17.63 25.13
C ASN A 319 -24.88 -17.77 23.62
N LYS A 320 -23.80 -17.73 22.85
CA LYS A 320 -23.86 -17.78 21.39
C LYS A 320 -22.83 -18.72 20.83
N GLU A 321 -23.27 -19.55 19.90
CA GLU A 321 -22.47 -20.58 19.28
C GLU A 321 -22.31 -20.28 17.79
N PHE A 322 -21.07 -20.37 17.31
CA PHE A 322 -20.70 -20.19 15.92
C PHE A 322 -20.06 -21.49 15.42
N THR A 323 -20.65 -22.11 14.40
CA THR A 323 -20.05 -23.29 13.76
C THR A 323 -19.27 -22.85 12.53
N VAL A 324 -18.01 -23.26 12.44
CA VAL A 324 -17.11 -22.98 11.31
C VAL A 324 -16.75 -24.31 10.64
N ASN A 325 -17.25 -24.53 9.44
CA ASN A 325 -16.98 -25.71 8.61
C ASN A 325 -16.50 -25.29 7.21
N GLN A 326 -16.29 -26.25 6.32
CA GLN A 326 -15.79 -25.99 4.97
C GLN A 326 -16.73 -25.11 4.15
N ASP A 327 -18.04 -25.27 4.31
CA ASP A 327 -19.06 -24.55 3.55
C ASP A 327 -19.18 -23.08 3.98
N ASN A 328 -18.92 -22.79 5.25
CA ASN A 328 -19.14 -21.47 5.84
C ASN A 328 -17.86 -20.78 6.36
N ARG A 329 -16.65 -21.31 6.09
CA ARG A 329 -15.40 -20.72 6.60
C ARG A 329 -15.16 -19.28 6.18
N LEU A 330 -15.61 -18.92 4.97
CA LEU A 330 -15.58 -17.57 4.39
C LEU A 330 -16.73 -16.69 4.84
N LEU A 331 -17.79 -17.30 5.36
CA LEU A 331 -18.90 -16.55 5.91
C LEU A 331 -18.42 -15.90 7.21
N TYR A 332 -18.28 -14.59 7.18
CA TYR A 332 -18.13 -13.85 8.42
C TYR A 332 -19.45 -13.81 9.16
N GLN A 333 -19.36 -14.23 10.41
CA GLN A 333 -20.44 -14.34 11.37
C GLN A 333 -20.14 -13.33 12.47
N GLU A 334 -21.12 -12.51 12.83
CA GLU A 334 -20.98 -11.53 13.90
C GLU A 334 -22.19 -11.57 14.84
N THR A 335 -21.95 -11.17 16.08
CA THR A 335 -23.01 -10.88 17.03
C THR A 335 -22.70 -9.57 17.73
N LYS A 336 -23.74 -8.77 17.99
CA LYS A 336 -23.60 -7.58 18.82
C LYS A 336 -23.45 -8.01 20.27
N LEU A 337 -22.46 -7.42 20.94
CA LEU A 337 -22.27 -7.57 22.38
C LEU A 337 -23.14 -6.52 23.08
N SER A 338 -23.93 -6.95 24.05
CA SER A 338 -24.95 -6.10 24.71
C SER A 338 -24.37 -5.18 25.79
N GLU A 339 -23.26 -5.55 26.42
CA GLU A 339 -22.66 -4.83 27.54
C GLU A 339 -21.26 -4.30 27.19
N VAL A 340 -21.04 -3.00 27.40
CA VAL A 340 -19.74 -2.33 27.23
C VAL A 340 -19.54 -1.34 28.38
N PRO A 341 -18.56 -1.55 29.30
CA PRO A 341 -17.68 -2.72 29.39
C PRO A 341 -18.42 -3.97 29.89
N GLY A 342 -17.98 -5.15 29.46
CA GLY A 342 -18.52 -6.45 29.90
C GLY A 342 -17.45 -7.54 29.81
N GLU A 343 -17.61 -8.61 30.60
CA GLU A 343 -16.72 -9.78 30.56
C GLU A 343 -17.30 -10.86 29.65
N TYR A 344 -16.50 -11.30 28.70
CA TYR A 344 -16.87 -12.29 27.69
C TYR A 344 -15.85 -13.42 27.67
N THR A 345 -16.33 -14.66 27.70
CA THR A 345 -15.50 -15.87 27.58
C THR A 345 -15.75 -16.52 26.22
N ILE A 346 -14.68 -16.74 25.47
CA ILE A 346 -14.71 -17.42 24.17
C ILE A 346 -14.04 -18.79 24.34
N ARG A 347 -14.75 -19.85 23.96
CA ARG A 347 -14.23 -21.23 23.90
C ARG A 347 -14.35 -21.75 22.48
N ALA A 348 -13.36 -22.50 22.03
CA ALA A 348 -13.37 -23.13 20.71
C ALA A 348 -13.09 -24.63 20.87
N GLU A 349 -13.92 -25.46 20.24
CA GLU A 349 -13.85 -26.92 20.27
C GLU A 349 -13.89 -27.45 18.83
N GLY A 350 -12.85 -28.16 18.42
CA GLY A 350 -12.71 -28.68 17.06
C GLY A 350 -11.26 -28.79 16.62
N GLN A 351 -11.05 -29.10 15.34
CA GLN A 351 -9.72 -29.33 14.76
C GLN A 351 -9.24 -28.19 13.84
N ASN A 352 -10.14 -27.29 13.43
CA ASN A 352 -9.78 -26.15 12.59
C ASN A 352 -9.41 -24.92 13.42
N CYS A 353 -8.41 -24.18 12.96
CA CYS A 353 -8.08 -22.86 13.48
C CYS A 353 -9.21 -21.87 13.14
N VAL A 354 -9.69 -21.12 14.14
CA VAL A 354 -10.69 -20.07 13.95
C VAL A 354 -10.14 -18.73 14.43
N LEU A 355 -10.16 -17.73 13.54
CA LEU A 355 -9.89 -16.35 13.92
C LEU A 355 -11.16 -15.72 14.53
N THR A 356 -11.04 -15.25 15.76
CA THR A 356 -12.10 -14.48 16.45
C THR A 356 -11.60 -13.07 16.72
N GLN A 357 -12.41 -12.06 16.39
CA GLN A 357 -12.06 -10.66 16.57
C GLN A 357 -13.21 -9.90 17.25
N ILE A 358 -12.86 -9.08 18.23
CA ILE A 358 -13.79 -8.15 18.88
C ILE A 358 -13.50 -6.76 18.33
N SER A 359 -14.54 -6.00 17.97
CA SER A 359 -14.41 -4.65 17.42
C SER A 359 -15.34 -3.70 18.17
N MET A 360 -14.80 -2.59 18.67
CA MET A 360 -15.54 -1.56 19.39
C MET A 360 -15.45 -0.24 18.62
N PHE A 361 -16.60 0.33 18.28
CA PHE A 361 -16.70 1.61 17.60
C PHE A 361 -17.24 2.64 18.56
N TYR A 362 -16.50 3.73 18.79
CA TYR A 362 -16.91 4.82 19.66
C TYR A 362 -16.49 6.17 19.06
N ASN A 363 -17.29 7.20 19.30
CA ASN A 363 -16.98 8.55 18.85
C ASN A 363 -16.01 9.21 19.83
N ILE A 364 -14.97 9.84 19.30
CA ILE A 364 -14.09 10.72 20.06
C ILE A 364 -14.21 12.15 19.51
N PRO A 365 -14.07 13.19 20.35
CA PRO A 365 -13.93 14.55 19.86
C PRO A 365 -12.78 14.62 18.84
N PRO A 366 -12.93 15.39 17.75
CA PRO A 366 -11.83 15.61 16.81
C PRO A 366 -10.63 16.18 17.59
N PRO A 367 -9.43 15.59 17.47
CA PRO A 367 -8.25 16.17 18.10
C PRO A 367 -7.98 17.56 17.51
N ALA A 368 -7.37 18.45 18.29
CA ALA A 368 -7.16 19.85 17.94
C ALA A 368 -6.33 20.07 16.65
N ASP A 369 -5.72 19.02 16.12
CA ASP A 369 -4.80 18.98 14.99
C ASP A 369 -5.34 18.17 13.79
N PHE A 370 -6.65 18.18 13.57
CA PHE A 370 -7.34 17.31 12.61
C PHE A 370 -6.98 17.52 11.12
N SER A 371 -6.39 18.65 10.73
CA SER A 371 -6.06 18.96 9.31
C SER A 371 -4.60 18.66 8.98
N ALA A 372 -4.36 17.81 7.96
CA ALA A 372 -3.00 17.56 7.44
C ALA A 372 -2.43 18.70 6.59
N PHE A 373 -3.27 19.62 6.12
CA PHE A 373 -2.89 20.75 5.28
C PHE A 373 -3.43 22.06 5.86
N ASN A 374 -2.62 23.13 5.79
CA ASN A 374 -3.06 24.50 5.96
C ASN A 374 -3.07 25.17 4.57
N VAL A 375 -4.23 25.66 4.14
CA VAL A 375 -4.43 26.26 2.81
C VAL A 375 -5.06 27.62 2.99
N SER A 376 -4.45 28.65 2.41
CA SER A 376 -5.04 29.98 2.29
C SER A 376 -5.10 30.39 0.82
N ALA A 377 -6.23 30.93 0.42
CA ALA A 377 -6.47 31.41 -0.94
C ALA A 377 -6.80 32.90 -0.84
N ASN A 378 -5.99 33.75 -1.48
CA ASN A 378 -6.23 35.18 -1.53
C ASN A 378 -6.41 35.62 -2.98
N THR A 379 -7.45 36.39 -3.24
CA THR A 379 -7.66 37.05 -4.53
C THR A 379 -7.02 38.42 -4.50
N MET A 380 -6.11 38.70 -5.43
CA MET A 380 -5.64 40.06 -5.69
C MET A 380 -6.33 40.59 -6.94
N ALA A 381 -7.23 41.55 -6.74
CA ALA A 381 -7.82 42.34 -7.82
C ALA A 381 -7.15 43.72 -7.83
N LYS A 382 -6.47 44.07 -8.93
CA LYS A 382 -6.12 45.47 -9.20
C LYS A 382 -7.35 46.12 -9.82
N CYS A 383 -7.88 47.17 -9.20
CA CYS A 383 -9.11 47.86 -9.63
C CYS A 383 -9.07 48.45 -11.06
N ASN A 384 -7.92 48.39 -11.76
CA ASN A 384 -7.71 48.89 -13.12
C ASN A 384 -7.42 47.79 -14.16
N ILE A 385 -7.53 46.50 -13.80
CA ILE A 385 -7.23 45.39 -14.72
C ILE A 385 -8.38 44.39 -14.71
N SER A 386 -8.93 44.11 -15.89
CA SER A 386 -10.00 43.13 -16.19
C SER A 386 -9.59 41.65 -15.99
N ARG A 387 -8.57 41.39 -15.16
CA ARG A 387 -7.98 40.07 -14.92
C ARG A 387 -7.64 39.89 -13.44
N PRO A 388 -8.57 39.43 -12.59
CA PRO A 388 -8.26 39.07 -11.21
C PRO A 388 -7.23 37.92 -11.16
N GLN A 389 -6.20 38.08 -10.33
CA GLN A 389 -5.21 37.03 -10.06
C GLN A 389 -5.57 36.34 -8.74
N LEU A 390 -5.77 35.03 -8.79
CA LEU A 390 -5.90 34.20 -7.61
C LEU A 390 -4.50 33.74 -7.21
N ILE A 391 -4.07 34.11 -6.00
CA ILE A 391 -2.85 33.59 -5.40
C ILE A 391 -3.23 32.56 -4.34
N LEU A 392 -2.77 31.35 -4.58
CA LEU A 392 -2.92 30.23 -3.67
C LEU A 392 -1.63 30.03 -2.89
N PHE A 393 -1.73 30.02 -1.56
CA PHE A 393 -0.66 29.57 -0.69
C PHE A 393 -0.92 28.12 -0.31
N VAL A 394 0.04 27.26 -0.63
CA VAL A 394 -0.01 25.87 -0.20
C VAL A 394 1.28 25.54 0.52
N TYR A 395 1.19 25.41 1.85
CA TYR A 395 1.72 24.30 2.67
C TYR A 395 2.29 24.71 4.04
N GLN A 396 1.77 24.08 5.10
CA GLN A 396 2.47 23.73 6.35
C GLN A 396 1.85 22.42 6.86
N GLY A 397 2.46 21.29 6.48
CA GLY A 397 2.10 19.95 6.96
C GLY A 397 3.19 19.35 7.85
N ARG A 398 2.86 18.28 8.60
CA ARG A 398 3.81 17.65 9.54
C ARG A 398 4.88 16.76 8.89
N ARG A 399 4.61 16.23 7.69
CA ARG A 399 5.52 15.32 6.97
C ARG A 399 6.65 16.09 6.30
N GLU A 400 7.85 15.50 6.27
CA GLU A 400 9.03 16.06 5.58
C GLU A 400 8.79 16.27 4.08
N GLU A 401 8.04 15.37 3.43
CA GLU A 401 7.54 15.55 2.07
C GLU A 401 6.11 15.02 1.96
N THR A 402 5.28 15.67 1.14
CA THR A 402 3.95 15.13 0.78
C THR A 402 4.11 14.08 -0.32
N ASN A 403 3.08 13.23 -0.49
CA ASN A 403 2.89 12.56 -1.77
C ASN A 403 2.51 13.61 -2.84
N MET A 404 2.09 13.15 -4.03
CA MET A 404 1.42 14.02 -4.99
C MET A 404 0.14 14.61 -4.38
N VAL A 405 0.01 15.92 -4.48
CA VAL A 405 -1.12 16.73 -4.03
C VAL A 405 -1.83 17.25 -5.26
N ILE A 406 -3.15 17.09 -5.27
CA ILE A 406 -4.01 17.78 -6.22
C ILE A 406 -4.54 19.04 -5.57
N VAL A 407 -4.40 20.14 -6.31
CA VAL A 407 -5.08 21.40 -6.03
C VAL A 407 -6.25 21.51 -7.00
N ASN A 408 -7.46 21.30 -6.49
CA ASN A 408 -8.69 21.46 -7.26
C ASN A 408 -9.31 22.83 -6.97
N ILE A 409 -9.27 23.71 -7.97
CA ILE A 409 -9.82 25.07 -7.91
C ILE A 409 -11.16 25.07 -8.63
N LYS A 410 -12.26 25.21 -7.89
CA LYS A 410 -13.55 25.51 -8.50
C LYS A 410 -13.54 26.97 -8.98
N LEU A 411 -13.81 27.20 -10.25
CA LEU A 411 -13.92 28.55 -10.80
C LEU A 411 -15.21 29.24 -10.34
N LEU A 412 -15.18 30.57 -10.28
CA LEU A 412 -16.37 31.39 -10.07
C LEU A 412 -17.27 31.33 -11.30
N SER A 413 -18.59 31.42 -11.10
CA SER A 413 -19.54 31.50 -12.21
C SER A 413 -19.23 32.70 -13.10
N GLY A 414 -19.14 32.49 -14.41
CA GLY A 414 -18.81 33.55 -15.38
C GLY A 414 -17.32 33.81 -15.57
N TYR A 415 -16.44 33.07 -14.89
CA TYR A 415 -14.99 33.19 -15.05
C TYR A 415 -14.39 31.94 -15.70
N VAL A 416 -13.41 32.16 -16.57
CA VAL A 416 -12.58 31.13 -17.20
C VAL A 416 -11.12 31.30 -16.77
N LEU A 417 -10.36 30.22 -16.85
CA LEU A 417 -8.94 30.22 -16.52
C LEU A 417 -8.13 30.69 -17.75
N ASP A 418 -7.26 31.69 -17.55
CA ASP A 418 -6.27 32.04 -18.57
C ASP A 418 -5.25 30.89 -18.67
N LYS A 419 -5.36 30.08 -19.74
CA LYS A 419 -4.48 28.92 -19.98
C LYS A 419 -3.01 29.31 -20.06
N SER A 420 -2.69 30.55 -20.45
CA SER A 420 -1.31 31.03 -20.52
C SER A 420 -0.72 31.34 -19.14
N SER A 421 -1.57 31.53 -18.11
CA SER A 421 -1.14 31.74 -16.72
C SER A 421 -0.76 30.44 -15.99
N LEU A 422 -1.07 29.28 -16.58
CA LEU A 422 -0.57 27.98 -16.14
C LEU A 422 0.88 27.78 -16.63
N THR A 423 1.81 28.64 -16.20
CA THR A 423 3.22 28.57 -16.63
C THR A 423 4.01 27.45 -15.99
N LEU A 424 3.44 26.72 -15.03
CA LEU A 424 3.96 25.43 -14.57
C LEU A 424 2.77 24.49 -14.32
N VAL A 425 3.01 23.19 -14.50
CA VAL A 425 2.08 22.07 -14.23
C VAL A 425 1.20 21.67 -15.43
N SER A 426 1.85 21.24 -16.52
CA SER A 426 1.23 20.35 -17.49
C SER A 426 1.33 18.90 -17.00
N CYS A 427 0.28 18.40 -16.36
CA CYS A 427 -0.10 16.99 -16.41
C CYS A 427 -1.59 16.98 -16.77
N GLY A 428 -2.00 16.10 -17.68
CA GLY A 428 -3.35 16.16 -18.29
C GLY A 428 -4.48 16.37 -17.29
N CYS A 429 -5.32 17.38 -17.55
CA CYS A 429 -6.54 17.77 -16.82
C CYS A 429 -6.46 18.05 -15.29
N GLU A 430 -5.41 17.67 -14.57
CA GLU A 430 -5.24 17.91 -13.13
C GLU A 430 -3.81 18.40 -12.81
N CYS A 431 -3.70 19.51 -12.08
CA CYS A 431 -2.40 20.03 -11.64
C CYS A 431 -1.85 19.17 -10.49
N CYS A 432 -0.93 18.28 -10.85
CA CYS A 432 -0.19 17.39 -9.95
C CYS A 432 1.04 18.09 -9.37
N LEU A 433 1.11 18.25 -8.04
CA LEU A 433 2.21 18.95 -7.36
C LEU A 433 2.78 18.11 -6.21
N GLN A 434 4.09 18.17 -5.99
CA GLN A 434 4.73 17.61 -4.79
C GLN A 434 5.20 18.76 -3.91
N LEU A 435 4.85 18.74 -2.62
CA LEU A 435 5.15 19.79 -1.66
C LEU A 435 6.14 19.26 -0.61
N ARG A 436 7.15 20.06 -0.27
CA ARG A 436 8.15 19.74 0.76
C ARG A 436 7.91 20.52 2.05
N LYS A 437 8.30 19.95 3.19
CA LYS A 437 8.29 20.63 4.49
C LYS A 437 9.13 21.88 4.44
N ASP A 438 8.52 22.97 4.92
CA ASP A 438 9.09 24.31 5.01
C ASP A 438 9.25 25.08 3.68
N ASP A 439 8.86 24.49 2.54
CA ASP A 439 8.74 25.19 1.26
C ASP A 439 7.31 25.73 1.06
N MET A 440 7.13 27.03 1.31
CA MET A 440 5.86 27.70 0.99
C MET A 440 5.75 27.93 -0.53
N GLN A 441 4.97 27.08 -1.20
CA GLN A 441 4.75 27.22 -2.64
C GLN A 441 3.57 28.16 -2.91
N ILE A 442 3.81 29.13 -3.79
CA ILE A 442 2.84 30.13 -4.22
C ILE A 442 2.47 29.85 -5.66
N TYR A 443 1.20 29.55 -5.90
CA TYR A 443 0.67 29.39 -7.25
C TYR A 443 -0.24 30.56 -7.57
N SER A 444 0.07 31.28 -8.64
CA SER A 444 -0.79 32.33 -9.18
C SER A 444 -1.51 31.81 -10.42
N VAL A 445 -2.83 31.82 -10.40
CA VAL A 445 -3.66 31.56 -11.58
C VAL A 445 -4.46 32.81 -11.91
N THR A 446 -4.50 33.17 -13.19
CA THR A 446 -5.25 34.34 -13.65
C THR A 446 -6.63 33.89 -14.12
N LEU A 447 -7.67 34.55 -13.62
CA LEU A 447 -9.05 34.33 -14.04
C LEU A 447 -9.46 35.47 -14.97
N GLU A 448 -10.14 35.13 -16.06
CA GLU A 448 -10.73 36.07 -17.00
C GLU A 448 -12.25 36.00 -16.88
N GLU A 449 -12.91 37.16 -16.87
CA GLU A 449 -14.36 37.23 -16.91
C GLU A 449 -14.85 36.94 -18.33
N ASP A 450 -15.56 35.83 -18.51
CA ASP A 450 -16.19 35.42 -19.77
C ASP A 450 -17.63 35.94 -19.85
N GLN A 451 -18.36 35.87 -18.73
CA GLN A 451 -19.73 36.38 -18.63
C GLN A 451 -19.96 37.15 -17.33
N PRO A 452 -20.64 38.31 -17.39
CA PRO A 452 -20.95 39.08 -16.21
C PRO A 452 -22.01 38.38 -15.36
N VAL A 453 -21.65 38.05 -14.11
CA VAL A 453 -22.54 37.39 -13.16
C VAL A 453 -22.73 38.28 -11.93
N ARG A 454 -23.99 38.59 -11.59
CA ARG A 454 -24.34 39.32 -10.36
C ARG A 454 -24.48 38.36 -9.18
N ASN A 455 -24.24 38.86 -7.97
CA ASN A 455 -24.34 38.08 -6.71
C ASN A 455 -23.43 36.84 -6.66
N LEU A 456 -22.17 36.99 -7.08
CA LEU A 456 -21.17 35.92 -7.04
C LEU A 456 -21.10 35.28 -5.65
N LYS A 457 -21.17 33.95 -5.63
CA LYS A 457 -20.95 33.16 -4.41
C LYS A 457 -19.49 32.73 -4.33
N PRO A 458 -18.92 32.59 -3.11
CA PRO A 458 -17.58 32.07 -2.95
C PRO A 458 -17.40 30.71 -3.62
N ALA A 459 -16.25 30.51 -4.26
CA ALA A 459 -15.85 29.22 -4.80
C ALA A 459 -14.89 28.50 -3.85
N VAL A 460 -14.72 27.20 -4.06
CA VAL A 460 -13.94 26.33 -3.16
C VAL A 460 -12.62 25.98 -3.84
N VAL A 461 -11.53 26.15 -3.10
CA VAL A 461 -10.28 25.44 -3.38
C VAL A 461 -10.21 24.25 -2.46
N LYS A 462 -10.01 23.07 -3.04
CA LYS A 462 -9.83 21.82 -2.34
C LYS A 462 -8.43 21.30 -2.62
N VAL A 463 -7.65 21.11 -1.56
CA VAL A 463 -6.33 20.49 -1.64
C VAL A 463 -6.43 19.11 -1.01
N TYR A 464 -5.92 18.08 -1.68
CA TYR A 464 -5.92 16.72 -1.16
C TYR A 464 -4.74 15.91 -1.68
N ASP A 465 -4.34 14.93 -0.89
CA ASP A 465 -3.38 13.90 -1.31
C ASP A 465 -4.01 13.04 -2.42
N TYR A 466 -3.36 12.97 -3.58
CA TYR A 466 -3.84 12.26 -4.76
C TYR A 466 -4.14 10.78 -4.48
N TYR A 467 -3.35 10.17 -3.59
CA TYR A 467 -3.45 8.75 -3.29
C TYR A 467 -4.34 8.46 -2.08
N GLN A 468 -4.81 9.49 -1.37
CA GLN A 468 -5.62 9.35 -0.14
C GLN A 468 -6.84 10.27 -0.14
N THR A 469 -7.62 10.21 -1.22
CA THR A 469 -8.77 11.11 -1.48
C THR A 469 -9.95 10.93 -0.51
N SER A 470 -10.06 9.78 0.17
CA SER A 470 -11.24 9.36 0.94
C SER A 470 -11.24 9.73 2.43
N LYS A 471 -10.11 10.23 2.98
CA LYS A 471 -10.02 10.62 4.39
C LYS A 471 -10.11 12.14 4.52
N ASN A 472 -11.14 12.67 5.19
CA ASN A 472 -11.26 14.10 5.53
C ASN A 472 -10.00 14.68 6.22
N ARG A 473 -9.20 13.82 6.86
CA ARG A 473 -7.92 14.17 7.49
C ARG A 473 -6.83 14.60 6.48
N HIS A 474 -6.95 14.20 5.21
CA HIS A 474 -5.96 14.38 4.12
C HIS A 474 -6.50 15.30 3.01
N SER A 475 -7.55 16.06 3.31
CA SER A 475 -8.07 17.09 2.42
C SER A 475 -8.37 18.35 3.22
N CYS A 476 -7.96 19.50 2.70
CA CYS A 476 -8.32 20.81 3.23
C CYS A 476 -9.18 21.56 2.20
N ARG A 477 -10.15 22.33 2.70
CA ARG A 477 -11.03 23.17 1.88
C ARG A 477 -10.91 24.61 2.35
N CYS A 478 -10.66 25.51 1.41
CA CYS A 478 -10.68 26.94 1.63
C CYS A 478 -11.71 27.57 0.68
N PHE A 479 -12.41 28.60 1.13
CA PHE A 479 -13.32 29.37 0.29
C PHE A 479 -12.64 30.67 -0.13
N PHE A 480 -12.81 31.07 -1.39
CA PHE A 480 -12.38 32.37 -1.88
C PHE A 480 -13.52 33.07 -2.62
N GLY A 481 -13.48 34.40 -2.63
CA GLY A 481 -14.41 35.23 -3.37
C GLY A 481 -13.72 36.47 -3.91
N VAL A 482 -14.22 37.02 -5.01
CA VAL A 482 -13.76 38.30 -5.55
C VAL A 482 -14.63 39.39 -4.94
N ALA A 483 -14.01 40.33 -4.21
CA ALA A 483 -14.70 41.53 -3.76
C ALA A 483 -14.91 42.45 -4.97
N VAL A 484 -16.11 42.43 -5.55
CA VAL A 484 -16.54 43.46 -6.48
C VAL A 484 -16.93 44.67 -5.64
N VAL A 485 -16.04 45.67 -5.57
CA VAL A 485 -16.41 46.99 -5.05
C VAL A 485 -17.33 47.61 -6.09
N LEU A 486 -18.65 47.55 -5.83
CA LEU A 486 -19.64 48.33 -6.56
C LEU A 486 -19.39 49.80 -6.23
N PHE A 487 -18.98 50.58 -7.23
CA PHE A 487 -19.14 52.04 -7.20
C PHE A 487 -20.46 52.43 -7.86
#